data_AF-A0A7K2ZLU9-F1
#
_entry.id   AF-A0A7K2ZLU9-F1
#
_cell.length_a   1.000
_cell.length_b   1.000
_cell.length_c   1.000
_cell.angle_alpha   90.00
_cell.angle_beta   90.00
_cell.angle_gamma   90.00
#
_symmetry.space_group_name_H-M   'P 1'
#
loop_
_entity.id
_entity.type
_entity.pdbx_description
1 polymer ?
#
loop_
_entity_poly.entity_id
_entity_poly.type
_entity_poly.pdbx_seq_one_letter_code
_entity_poly.pdbx_strand_id
1 'polypeptide(L)'
;MNETASLRARAEIDLAALRANVRALRERASGAQLMAVVKSDGYGHGAVPCARAAREAGATWLGTATPHEALALRAAGLDGRIMCWLWTPGGPWREAVEADIDVSVSAMWALREVVAAATAAD
;
A
#
# COMPACT_ATOMS: atom_id res chain seq x y z
N MET A 1 -18.40 3.08 -20.99
CA MET A 1 -17.25 3.23 -21.89
C MET A 1 -16.91 4.71 -21.95
N ASN A 2 -15.92 5.16 -21.19
CA ASN A 2 -15.33 6.48 -21.43
C ASN A 2 -14.23 6.26 -22.47
N GLU A 3 -14.44 6.77 -23.68
CA GLU A 3 -13.37 6.93 -24.66
C GLU A 3 -12.33 7.89 -24.08
N THR A 4 -11.12 7.40 -23.87
CA THR A 4 -9.97 8.23 -23.55
C THR A 4 -9.74 9.15 -24.74
N ALA A 5 -10.06 10.44 -24.60
CA ALA A 5 -9.72 11.45 -25.59
C ALA A 5 -8.25 11.31 -26.00
N SER A 6 -7.92 11.55 -27.28
CA SER A 6 -6.54 11.52 -27.76
C SER A 6 -5.69 12.51 -26.96
N LEU A 7 -4.94 11.99 -25.98
CA LEU A 7 -4.06 12.80 -25.14
C LEU A 7 -2.77 13.10 -25.91
N ARG A 8 -2.32 14.36 -25.86
CA ARG A 8 -1.06 14.81 -26.49
C ARG A 8 0.17 14.07 -25.95
N ALA A 9 0.12 13.57 -24.71
CA ALA A 9 1.18 12.81 -24.06
C ALA A 9 0.58 11.69 -23.21
N ARG A 10 1.29 10.55 -23.11
CA ARG A 10 0.93 9.41 -22.27
C ARG A 10 2.15 8.85 -21.55
N ALA A 11 1.94 8.28 -20.37
CA ALA A 11 2.92 7.47 -19.68
C ALA A 11 2.54 5.99 -19.82
N GLU A 12 3.44 5.18 -20.36
CA GLU A 12 3.25 3.73 -20.46
C GLU A 12 3.95 3.04 -19.29
N ILE A 13 3.19 2.23 -18.55
CA ILE A 13 3.67 1.54 -17.36
C ILE A 13 3.85 0.07 -17.68
N ASP A 14 5.10 -0.38 -17.74
CA ASP A 14 5.42 -1.78 -17.96
C ASP A 14 5.34 -2.60 -16.66
N LEU A 15 4.20 -3.28 -16.46
CA LEU A 15 4.00 -4.16 -15.32
C LEU A 15 4.82 -5.46 -15.40
N ALA A 16 5.27 -5.88 -16.59
CA ALA A 16 6.17 -7.02 -16.71
C ALA A 16 7.56 -6.67 -16.17
N ALA A 17 8.06 -5.47 -16.47
CA ALA A 17 9.29 -4.94 -15.89
C ALA A 17 9.20 -4.85 -14.35
N LEU A 18 8.08 -4.35 -13.81
CA LEU A 18 7.85 -4.31 -12.36
C LEU A 18 7.93 -5.72 -11.74
N ARG A 19 7.24 -6.71 -12.32
CA ARG A 19 7.28 -8.10 -11.83
C ARG A 19 8.68 -8.68 -11.88
N ALA A 20 9.43 -8.42 -12.95
CA ALA A 20 10.81 -8.88 -13.09
C ALA A 20 11.71 -8.29 -11.99
N ASN A 21 11.58 -6.99 -11.70
CA ASN A 21 12.31 -6.32 -10.64
C ASN A 21 12.01 -6.91 -9.25
N VAL A 22 10.73 -7.17 -8.96
CA VAL A 22 10.34 -7.80 -7.69
C VAL A 22 10.95 -9.21 -7.56
N ARG A 23 10.90 -10.04 -8.61
CA ARG A 23 11.52 -11.38 -8.61
C ARG A 23 13.03 -11.29 -8.39
N ALA A 24 13.70 -10.39 -9.10
CA ALA A 24 15.13 -10.18 -8.99
C ALA A 24 15.57 -9.75 -7.57
N LEU A 25 14.78 -8.91 -6.90
CA LEU A 25 15.03 -8.52 -5.50
C LEU A 25 14.81 -9.68 -4.54
N ARG A 26 13.76 -10.48 -4.73
CA ARG A 26 13.49 -11.67 -3.89
C ARG A 26 14.60 -12.72 -4.01
N GLU A 27 15.15 -12.92 -5.20
CA GLU A 27 16.27 -13.83 -5.43
C GLU A 27 17.55 -13.36 -4.71
N ARG A 28 17.81 -12.05 -4.69
CA ARG A 28 18.99 -11.45 -4.07
C ARG A 28 18.91 -11.36 -2.54
N ALA A 29 17.70 -11.18 -2.02
CA ALA A 29 17.41 -11.11 -0.60
C ALA A 29 16.71 -12.38 -0.12
N SER A 30 17.31 -13.54 -0.39
CA SER A 30 16.74 -14.83 -0.03
C SER A 30 16.49 -14.91 1.49
N GLY A 31 15.29 -15.37 1.86
CA GLY A 31 14.85 -15.46 3.25
C GLY A 31 14.21 -14.18 3.82
N ALA A 32 14.37 -13.02 3.17
CA ALA A 32 13.68 -11.80 3.57
C ALA A 32 12.26 -11.72 2.98
N GLN A 33 11.35 -11.12 3.74
CA GLN A 33 10.08 -10.67 3.20
C GLN A 33 10.28 -9.39 2.38
N LEU A 34 9.56 -9.26 1.26
CA LEU A 34 9.63 -8.07 0.40
C LEU A 34 8.35 -7.25 0.53
N MET A 35 8.52 -5.98 0.89
CA MET A 35 7.47 -4.98 0.87
C MET A 35 7.57 -4.12 -0.40
N ALA A 36 6.54 -4.16 -1.25
CA ALA A 36 6.45 -3.26 -2.39
C ALA A 36 5.78 -1.96 -1.96
N VAL A 37 6.54 -0.87 -1.96
CA VAL A 37 6.04 0.46 -1.59
C VAL A 37 5.39 1.10 -2.81
N VAL A 38 4.09 1.41 -2.71
CA VAL A 38 3.25 1.96 -3.79
C VAL A 38 2.58 3.29 -3.39
N LYS A 39 3.20 4.05 -2.49
CA LYS A 39 2.77 5.41 -2.12
C LYS A 39 2.72 6.35 -3.32
N SER A 40 2.02 7.48 -3.17
CA SER A 40 1.87 8.53 -4.18
C SER A 40 1.41 7.97 -5.52
N ASP A 41 0.34 7.17 -5.49
CA ASP A 41 -0.19 6.46 -6.66
C ASP A 41 0.86 5.58 -7.36
N GLY A 42 1.58 4.74 -6.61
CA GLY A 42 2.65 3.91 -7.16
C GLY A 42 3.80 4.74 -7.74
N TYR A 43 4.19 5.83 -7.06
CA TYR A 43 5.13 6.82 -7.60
C TYR A 43 4.68 7.39 -8.96
N GLY A 44 3.37 7.60 -9.13
CA GLY A 44 2.74 8.07 -10.38
C GLY A 44 2.57 6.99 -11.46
N HIS A 45 2.84 5.72 -11.15
CA HIS A 45 2.68 4.60 -12.10
C HIS A 45 1.31 3.90 -11.96
N GLY A 46 0.49 4.31 -10.99
CA GLY A 46 -0.78 3.68 -10.64
C GLY A 46 -0.63 2.70 -9.48
N ALA A 47 -1.12 3.05 -8.30
CA ALA A 47 -0.93 2.26 -7.07
C ALA A 47 -1.52 0.84 -7.19
N VAL A 48 -2.79 0.73 -7.61
CA VAL A 48 -3.50 -0.56 -7.71
C VAL A 48 -2.86 -1.51 -8.73
N PRO A 49 -2.61 -1.13 -10.00
CA PRO A 49 -1.99 -2.05 -10.95
C PRO A 49 -0.57 -2.44 -10.53
N CYS A 50 0.23 -1.51 -9.98
CA CYS A 50 1.56 -1.81 -9.47
C CYS A 50 1.52 -2.75 -8.24
N ALA A 51 0.59 -2.54 -7.31
CA ALA A 51 0.42 -3.39 -6.13
C ALA A 51 0.06 -4.83 -6.51
N ARG A 52 -0.88 -5.01 -7.45
CA ARG A 52 -1.25 -6.34 -7.96
C ARG A 52 -0.07 -7.04 -8.62
N ALA A 53 0.63 -6.33 -9.51
CA ALA A 53 1.81 -6.87 -10.17
C ALA A 53 2.90 -7.26 -9.16
N ALA A 54 3.13 -6.44 -8.12
CA ALA A 54 4.08 -6.77 -7.07
C ALA A 54 3.68 -8.04 -6.28
N ARG A 55 2.39 -8.18 -5.93
CA ARG A 55 1.86 -9.38 -5.27
C ARG A 55 2.04 -10.63 -6.12
N GLU A 56 1.66 -10.56 -7.40
CA GLU A 56 1.85 -11.66 -8.37
C GLU A 56 3.32 -12.08 -8.51
N ALA A 57 4.25 -11.15 -8.32
CA ALA A 57 5.69 -11.41 -8.35
C ALA A 57 6.27 -11.89 -7.00
N GLY A 58 5.45 -11.94 -5.95
CA GLY A 58 5.81 -12.51 -4.64
C GLY A 58 6.12 -11.50 -3.54
N ALA A 59 5.75 -10.23 -3.69
CA ALA A 59 5.79 -9.28 -2.58
C ALA A 59 4.82 -9.73 -1.47
N THR A 60 5.33 -9.93 -0.27
CA THR A 60 4.55 -10.41 0.89
C THR A 60 3.94 -9.28 1.71
N TRP A 61 4.38 -8.04 1.47
CA TRP A 61 3.77 -6.83 2.00
C TRP A 61 3.56 -5.77 0.92
N LEU A 62 2.60 -4.86 1.17
CA LEU A 62 2.48 -3.60 0.45
C LEU A 62 2.71 -2.45 1.45
N GLY A 63 3.33 -1.36 0.97
CA GLY A 63 3.58 -0.17 1.78
C GLY A 63 2.99 1.08 1.14
N THR A 64 2.31 1.93 1.92
CA THR A 64 1.82 3.24 1.49
C THR A 64 2.31 4.33 2.45
N ALA A 65 2.24 5.59 2.03
CA ALA A 65 2.58 6.67 2.94
C ALA A 65 1.44 6.87 3.94
N THR A 66 0.20 6.99 3.47
CA THR A 66 -0.93 7.42 4.31
C THR A 66 -1.96 6.30 4.55
N PRO A 67 -2.80 6.43 5.60
CA PRO A 67 -3.95 5.55 5.80
C PRO A 67 -4.93 5.55 4.62
N HIS A 68 -5.17 6.71 4.01
CA HIS A 68 -6.07 6.82 2.86
C HIS A 68 -5.61 5.98 1.66
N GLU A 69 -4.31 5.98 1.38
CA GLU A 69 -3.75 5.12 0.33
C GLU A 69 -3.87 3.63 0.69
N ALA A 70 -3.63 3.26 1.95
CA ALA A 70 -3.76 1.88 2.40
C ALA A 70 -5.21 1.38 2.29
N LEU A 71 -6.16 2.20 2.74
CA LEU A 71 -7.60 1.95 2.62
C LEU A 71 -8.04 1.87 1.16
N ALA A 72 -7.48 2.69 0.27
CA ALA A 72 -7.75 2.60 -1.17
C ALA A 72 -7.27 1.26 -1.77
N LEU A 73 -6.12 0.74 -1.34
CA LEU A 73 -5.66 -0.59 -1.74
C LEU A 73 -6.61 -1.69 -1.22
N ARG A 74 -7.05 -1.60 0.04
CA ARG A 74 -8.04 -2.52 0.62
C ARG A 74 -9.36 -2.51 -0.14
N ALA A 75 -9.90 -1.33 -0.41
CA ALA A 75 -11.14 -1.17 -1.19
C ALA A 75 -11.01 -1.71 -2.63
N ALA A 76 -9.79 -1.71 -3.19
CA ALA A 76 -9.49 -2.35 -4.45
C ALA A 76 -9.36 -3.89 -4.36
N GLY A 77 -9.56 -4.51 -3.19
CA GLY A 77 -9.45 -5.96 -3.01
C GLY A 77 -8.00 -6.45 -3.00
N LEU A 78 -7.06 -5.64 -2.49
CA LEU A 78 -5.70 -6.11 -2.18
C LEU A 78 -5.68 -6.62 -0.74
N ASP A 79 -5.59 -7.93 -0.60
CA ASP A 79 -5.54 -8.62 0.68
C ASP A 79 -4.08 -8.80 1.19
N GLY A 80 -3.95 -9.43 2.36
CA GLY A 80 -2.66 -9.68 3.02
C GLY A 80 -2.08 -8.42 3.65
N ARG A 81 -0.82 -8.44 4.08
CA ARG A 81 -0.26 -7.35 4.90
C ARG A 81 -0.08 -6.04 4.13
N ILE A 82 -0.64 -4.95 4.65
CA ILE A 82 -0.52 -3.59 4.11
C ILE A 82 -0.12 -2.68 5.27
N MET A 83 0.97 -1.93 5.09
CA MET A 83 1.49 -1.00 6.08
C MET A 83 1.40 0.45 5.60
N CYS A 84 1.09 1.39 6.49
CA CYS A 84 1.33 2.82 6.27
C CYS A 84 2.10 3.50 7.42
N TRP A 85 2.74 4.65 7.13
CA TRP A 85 3.68 5.28 8.08
C TRP A 85 3.60 6.79 8.30
N LEU A 86 2.76 7.50 7.54
CA LEU A 86 2.55 8.93 7.68
C LEU A 86 1.11 9.22 8.04
N TRP A 87 0.91 9.75 9.23
CA TRP A 87 -0.38 10.16 9.77
C TRP A 87 -0.22 11.44 10.60
N THR A 88 -1.35 12.08 10.84
CA THR A 88 -1.50 13.22 11.75
C THR A 88 -2.35 12.78 12.95
N PRO A 89 -2.33 13.51 14.08
CA PRO A 89 -3.29 13.31 15.16
C PRO A 89 -4.73 13.29 14.64
N GLY A 90 -5.56 12.40 15.20
CA GLY A 90 -6.94 12.21 14.74
C GLY A 90 -7.05 11.52 13.37
N GLY A 91 -6.07 10.69 13.01
CA GLY A 91 -6.15 9.84 11.83
C GLY A 91 -7.32 8.85 11.87
N PRO A 92 -7.64 8.19 10.74
CA PRO A 92 -8.73 7.22 10.62
C PRO A 92 -8.35 5.88 11.27
N TRP A 93 -8.11 5.89 12.59
CA TRP A 93 -7.56 4.76 13.33
C TRP A 93 -8.53 3.59 13.38
N ARG A 94 -9.82 3.86 13.56
CA ARG A 94 -10.87 2.84 13.57
C ARG A 94 -10.93 2.14 12.21
N GLU A 95 -10.99 2.92 11.13
CA GLU A 95 -11.06 2.38 9.78
C GLU A 95 -9.79 1.58 9.43
N ALA A 96 -8.62 2.05 9.85
CA ALA A 96 -7.37 1.33 9.66
C ALA A 96 -7.37 -0.02 10.41
N VAL A 97 -7.84 -0.06 11.66
CA VAL A 97 -7.95 -1.31 12.45
C VAL A 97 -8.97 -2.25 11.81
N GLU A 98 -10.17 -1.77 11.50
CA GLU A 98 -11.25 -2.57 10.89
C GLU A 98 -10.84 -3.13 9.51
N ALA A 99 -9.99 -2.40 8.77
CA ALA A 99 -9.46 -2.83 7.48
C ALA A 99 -8.15 -3.64 7.58
N ASP A 100 -7.73 -4.07 8.77
CA ASP A 100 -6.51 -4.84 9.02
C ASP A 100 -5.26 -4.17 8.40
N ILE A 101 -5.09 -2.87 8.64
CA ILE A 101 -3.93 -2.09 8.19
C ILE A 101 -2.89 -2.01 9.30
N ASP A 102 -1.67 -2.44 8.99
CA ASP A 102 -0.51 -2.18 9.85
C ASP A 102 -0.17 -0.68 9.82
N VAL A 103 -0.07 -0.05 10.99
CA VAL A 103 0.35 1.34 11.11
C VAL A 103 1.64 1.41 11.92
N SER A 104 2.62 2.20 11.49
CA SER A 104 3.70 2.53 12.42
C SER A 104 3.18 3.40 13.57
N VAL A 105 3.97 3.50 14.65
CA VAL A 105 3.68 4.37 15.79
C VAL A 105 5.00 4.96 16.26
N SER A 106 5.19 6.27 16.06
CA SER A 106 6.44 6.98 16.36
C SER A 106 6.30 7.98 17.52
N ALA A 107 5.13 8.05 18.15
CA ALA A 107 4.87 8.94 19.27
C ALA A 107 3.79 8.39 20.21
N MET A 108 3.85 8.77 21.49
CA MET A 108 2.93 8.31 22.52
C MET A 108 1.47 8.74 22.29
N TRP A 109 1.24 9.88 21.63
CA TRP A 109 -0.11 10.29 21.26
C TRP A 109 -0.72 9.33 20.23
N ALA A 110 0.04 8.93 19.21
CA ALA A 110 -0.39 7.99 18.19
C ALA A 110 -0.67 6.61 18.81
N LEU A 111 0.20 6.15 19.70
CA LEU A 111 -0.01 4.88 20.41
C LEU A 111 -1.34 4.88 21.17
N ARG A 112 -1.63 5.95 21.91
CA ARG A 112 -2.90 6.07 22.67
C ARG A 112 -4.11 6.08 21.75
N GLU A 113 -4.06 6.81 20.64
CA GLU A 113 -5.18 6.88 19.69
C GLU A 113 -5.44 5.52 19.01
N VAL A 114 -4.39 4.83 18.56
CA VAL A 114 -4.51 3.49 17.95
C VAL A 114 -5.06 2.47 18.95
N VAL A 115 -4.55 2.45 20.19
CA VAL A 115 -5.05 1.54 21.24
C VAL A 115 -6.52 1.84 21.56
N ALA A 116 -6.89 3.12 21.72
CA ALA A 116 -8.27 3.49 21.99
C ALA A 116 -9.22 3.07 20.84
N ALA A 117 -8.78 3.20 19.59
CA ALA A 117 -9.55 2.76 18.43
C ALA A 117 -9.71 1.23 18.38
N ALA A 118 -8.64 0.48 18.65
CA ALA A 118 -8.67 -0.98 18.67
C ALA A 118 -9.61 -1.53 19.74
N THR A 119 -9.51 -1.04 20.98
CA THR A 119 -10.38 -1.48 22.09
C THR A 119 -11.86 -1.15 21.85
N ALA A 120 -12.16 -0.15 21.03
CA ALA A 120 -13.53 0.24 20.71
C ALA A 120 -14.09 -0.44 19.44
N ALA A 121 -13.31 -1.31 18.79
CA ALA A 121 -13.72 -2.12 17.65
C ALA A 121 -14.04 -3.59 18.04
N ASP A 122 -13.61 -4.03 19.23
CA ASP A 122 -14.01 -5.27 19.89
C ASP A 122 -15.43 -5.17 20.50
#